data_AF-A0A1Q3AU88-F1
#
_entry.id   AF-A0A1Q3AU88-F1
#
_cell.length_a   1.000
_cell.length_b   1.000
_cell.length_c   1.000
_cell.angle_alpha   90.00
_cell.angle_beta   90.00
_cell.angle_gamma   90.00
#
_symmetry.space_group_name_H-M   'P 1'
#
loop_
_entity.id
_entity.type
_entity.pdbx_description
1 polymer ?
#
loop_
_entity_poly.entity_id
_entity_poly.type
_entity_poly.pdbx_seq_one_letter_code
_entity_poly.pdbx_strand_id
1 'polypeptide(L)'
;MIFFCNTNARTKAAIVKRVQFREGTLPVTYLGLPLITKRLSRTDCAPLVERLTARASSWISTSLSFAGRLQLVKATLVSMQIYWCSAFLLPSSIAKECDRILRKFLWGGQGQGKVKWTEVCKPMAEGGLGIKDFKTWNRALFLKQIWDIVINQSLWARWYHAYLIKQSNIWSLPTNGLHSCSWKQILLLRPIAKEHLIYKCGRGDKFSLWFDPWMHGEAVHTLYGHRVIHDSLLGRLALVKEVIKEEGGIGRLILRTLLISSLQYRIFPSPLPRTTFSGLP
;
A
#
# COMPACT_ATOMS: atom_id res chain seq x y z
N MET A 1 -4.47 1.09 31.21
CA MET A 1 -5.77 0.63 30.66
C MET A 1 -5.50 -0.51 29.71
N ILE A 2 -6.36 -1.54 29.67
CA ILE A 2 -6.31 -2.62 28.67
C ILE A 2 -7.51 -2.50 27.74
N PHE A 3 -7.27 -2.67 26.46
CA PHE A 3 -8.31 -2.71 25.43
C PHE A 3 -8.38 -4.12 24.86
N PHE A 4 -9.59 -4.65 24.71
CA PHE A 4 -9.83 -5.99 24.16
C PHE A 4 -10.50 -5.89 22.80
N CYS A 5 -10.00 -6.67 21.84
CA CYS A 5 -10.61 -6.83 20.52
C CYS A 5 -10.85 -8.32 20.29
N ASN A 6 -12.09 -8.70 19.98
CA ASN A 6 -12.43 -10.08 19.62
C ASN A 6 -12.01 -11.14 20.68
N THR A 7 -12.10 -10.80 21.97
CA THR A 7 -11.80 -11.70 23.09
C THR A 7 -13.09 -12.10 23.79
N ASN A 8 -13.25 -13.38 24.13
CA ASN A 8 -14.42 -13.85 24.87
C ASN A 8 -14.47 -13.26 26.30
N ALA A 9 -15.66 -13.17 26.89
CA ALA A 9 -15.86 -12.54 28.19
C ALA A 9 -15.10 -13.23 29.34
N ARG A 10 -14.97 -14.57 29.29
CA ARG A 10 -14.29 -15.36 30.33
C ARG A 10 -12.79 -15.07 30.38
N THR A 11 -12.12 -15.15 29.22
CA THR A 11 -10.70 -14.83 29.05
C THR A 11 -10.42 -13.39 29.40
N LYS A 12 -11.30 -12.47 28.99
CA LYS A 12 -11.21 -11.05 29.33
C LYS A 12 -11.23 -10.82 30.84
N ALA A 13 -12.21 -11.39 31.56
CA ALA A 13 -12.29 -11.30 33.01
C ALA A 13 -11.05 -11.91 33.70
N ALA A 14 -10.58 -13.06 33.19
CA ALA A 14 -9.40 -13.74 33.71
C ALA A 14 -8.09 -12.95 33.49
N ILE A 15 -7.98 -12.19 32.39
CA ILE A 15 -6.86 -11.28 32.14
C ILE A 15 -6.97 -10.08 33.08
N VAL A 16 -8.10 -9.36 33.10
CA VAL A 16 -8.29 -8.18 33.95
C VAL A 16 -7.97 -8.48 35.42
N LYS A 17 -8.40 -9.65 35.93
CA LYS A 17 -8.08 -10.11 37.30
C LYS A 17 -6.59 -10.33 37.55
N ARG A 18 -5.81 -10.76 36.54
CA ARG A 18 -4.36 -11.03 36.69
C ARG A 18 -3.52 -9.77 36.57
N VAL A 19 -3.79 -8.94 35.57
CA VAL A 19 -2.95 -7.77 35.27
C VAL A 19 -3.40 -6.49 36.00
N GLN A 20 -4.53 -6.50 36.70
CA GLN A 20 -4.99 -5.42 37.59
C GLN A 20 -5.12 -4.04 36.90
N PHE A 21 -5.20 -4.01 35.56
CA PHE A 21 -5.46 -2.79 34.81
C PHE A 21 -6.96 -2.61 34.54
N ARG A 22 -7.42 -1.35 34.58
CA ARG A 22 -8.78 -0.99 34.18
C ARG A 22 -9.01 -1.25 32.69
N GLU A 23 -10.18 -1.80 32.37
CA GLU A 23 -10.62 -1.96 31.00
C GLU A 23 -10.95 -0.59 30.38
N GLY A 24 -10.46 -0.34 29.17
CA GLY A 24 -10.83 0.81 28.35
C GLY A 24 -11.81 0.45 27.24
N THR A 25 -12.58 1.43 26.78
CA THR A 25 -13.51 1.30 25.66
C THR A 25 -12.90 1.85 24.37
N LEU A 26 -13.20 1.20 23.24
CA LEU A 26 -12.86 1.69 21.91
C LEU A 26 -14.01 2.55 21.37
N PRO A 27 -13.73 3.57 20.54
CA PRO A 27 -12.42 3.94 19.99
C PRO A 27 -11.56 4.78 20.94
N VAL A 28 -10.23 4.62 20.86
CA VAL A 28 -9.25 5.42 21.62
C VAL A 28 -8.28 6.11 20.67
N THR A 29 -7.86 7.33 20.98
CA THR A 29 -6.85 8.03 20.19
C THR A 29 -5.45 7.56 20.55
N TYR A 30 -4.67 7.09 19.58
CA TYR A 30 -3.28 6.71 19.73
C TYR A 30 -2.42 7.46 18.71
N LEU A 31 -1.39 8.16 19.19
CA LEU A 31 -0.53 9.03 18.37
C LEU A 31 -1.32 10.06 17.52
N GLY A 32 -2.53 10.43 17.96
CA GLY A 32 -3.39 11.37 17.24
C GLY A 32 -4.24 10.74 16.12
N LEU A 33 -4.27 9.41 16.01
CA LEU A 33 -5.15 8.65 15.13
C LEU A 33 -6.17 7.84 15.94
N PRO A 34 -7.42 7.69 15.48
CA PRO A 34 -8.41 6.88 16.17
C PRO A 34 -8.12 5.39 15.95
N LEU A 35 -7.90 4.64 17.04
CA LEU A 35 -7.85 3.18 17.01
C LEU A 35 -9.27 2.64 16.93
N ILE A 36 -9.66 2.25 15.72
CA ILE A 36 -10.99 1.73 15.39
C ILE A 36 -10.90 0.27 14.94
N THR A 37 -11.92 -0.50 15.29
CA THR A 37 -12.11 -1.88 14.80
C THR A 37 -13.05 -1.94 13.59
N LYS A 38 -13.78 -0.85 13.34
CA LYS A 38 -14.77 -0.71 12.27
C LYS A 38 -14.18 0.04 11.07
N ARG A 39 -14.95 0.13 9.99
CA ARG A 39 -14.62 0.99 8.84
C ARG A 39 -14.59 2.44 9.28
N LEU A 40 -13.56 3.17 8.84
CA LEU A 40 -13.40 4.59 9.11
C LEU A 40 -14.59 5.39 8.59
N SER A 41 -15.27 6.07 9.51
CA SER A 41 -16.42 6.92 9.21
C SER A 41 -16.03 8.39 9.06
N ARG A 42 -16.97 9.23 8.62
CA ARG A 42 -16.75 10.68 8.53
C ARG A 42 -16.50 11.29 9.91
N THR A 43 -17.21 10.82 10.94
CA THR A 43 -17.05 11.32 12.32
C THR A 43 -15.66 11.00 12.88
N ASP A 44 -15.13 9.81 12.57
CA ASP A 44 -13.77 9.43 13.00
C ASP A 44 -12.69 10.33 12.36
N CYS A 45 -12.99 10.94 11.20
CA CYS A 45 -12.09 11.84 10.49
C CYS A 45 -12.27 13.32 10.88
N ALA A 46 -13.26 13.66 11.71
CA ALA A 46 -13.47 15.04 12.15
C ALA A 46 -12.22 15.67 12.79
N PRO A 47 -11.44 14.96 13.64
CA PRO A 47 -10.23 15.53 14.22
C PRO A 47 -9.18 15.96 13.19
N LEU A 48 -9.07 15.29 12.04
CA LEU A 48 -8.18 15.69 10.96
C LEU A 48 -8.63 17.04 10.36
N VAL A 49 -9.91 17.12 10.01
CA VAL A 49 -10.51 18.31 9.38
C VAL A 49 -10.43 19.51 10.32
N GLU A 50 -10.74 19.32 11.60
CA GLU A 50 -10.67 20.35 12.62
C GLU A 50 -9.23 20.84 12.82
N ARG A 51 -8.24 19.94 12.91
CA ARG A 51 -6.83 20.32 13.04
C ARG A 51 -6.31 21.08 11.83
N LEU A 52 -6.67 20.64 10.62
CA LEU A 52 -6.32 21.36 9.38
C LEU A 52 -6.95 22.74 9.36
N THR A 53 -8.22 22.84 9.73
CA THR A 53 -8.96 24.11 9.77
C THR A 53 -8.37 25.05 10.79
N ALA A 54 -8.17 24.58 12.04
CA ALA A 54 -7.59 25.39 13.11
C ALA A 54 -6.20 25.89 12.74
N ARG A 55 -5.37 25.02 12.15
CA ARG A 55 -4.02 25.39 11.72
C ARG A 55 -4.03 26.40 10.56
N ALA A 56 -4.87 26.18 9.55
CA ALA A 56 -5.01 27.11 8.44
C ALA A 56 -5.54 28.49 8.90
N SER A 57 -6.50 28.51 9.84
CA SER A 57 -7.08 29.73 10.38
C SER A 57 -6.14 30.48 11.34
N SER A 58 -5.21 29.78 12.01
CA SER A 58 -4.25 30.44 12.90
C SER A 58 -3.19 31.25 12.16
N TRP A 59 -3.03 31.05 10.85
CA TRP A 59 -2.14 31.84 10.02
C TRP A 59 -2.89 32.99 9.36
N ILE A 60 -2.35 34.19 9.48
CA ILE A 60 -2.90 35.39 8.84
C ILE A 60 -2.61 35.32 7.34
N SER A 61 -3.49 34.63 6.60
CA SER A 61 -3.31 34.38 5.15
C SER A 61 -3.20 35.67 4.31
N THR A 62 -3.74 36.79 4.80
CA THR A 62 -3.67 38.11 4.17
C THR A 62 -2.30 38.79 4.31
N SER A 63 -1.53 38.44 5.34
CA SER A 63 -0.18 38.98 5.58
C SER A 63 0.93 38.22 4.85
N LEU A 64 0.60 37.04 4.33
CA LEU A 64 1.56 36.17 3.66
C LEU A 64 1.54 36.39 2.14
N SER A 65 2.71 36.32 1.52
CA SER A 65 2.79 36.21 0.06
C SER A 65 2.19 34.88 -0.42
N PHE A 66 1.84 34.80 -1.70
CA PHE A 66 1.37 33.54 -2.30
C PHE A 66 2.38 32.40 -2.11
N ALA A 67 3.67 32.70 -2.33
CA ALA A 67 4.75 31.74 -2.12
C ALA A 67 4.83 31.27 -0.66
N GLY A 68 4.68 32.18 0.30
CA GLY A 68 4.65 31.84 1.73
C GLY A 68 3.49 30.91 2.09
N ARG A 69 2.29 31.19 1.57
CA ARG A 69 1.12 30.31 1.76
C ARG A 69 1.33 28.94 1.13
N LEU A 70 1.85 28.89 -0.10
CA LEU A 70 2.15 27.63 -0.79
C LEU A 70 3.15 26.78 0.00
N GLN A 71 4.20 27.40 0.55
CA GLN A 71 5.19 26.71 1.36
C GLN A 71 4.57 26.12 2.63
N LEU A 72 3.73 26.88 3.34
CA LEU A 72 3.02 26.37 4.51
C LEU A 72 2.09 25.22 4.14
N VAL A 73 1.32 25.32 3.05
CA VAL A 73 0.46 24.21 2.57
C VAL A 73 1.29 22.94 2.41
N LYS A 74 2.40 23.00 1.68
CA LYS A 74 3.26 21.84 1.40
C LYS A 74 3.92 21.27 2.66
N ALA A 75 4.50 22.12 3.50
CA ALA A 75 5.30 21.69 4.64
C ALA A 75 4.45 21.16 5.81
N THR A 76 3.26 21.72 6.01
CA THR A 76 2.47 21.48 7.24
C THR A 76 1.09 20.88 6.98
N LEU A 77 0.26 21.49 6.13
CA LEU A 77 -1.11 21.00 5.93
C LEU A 77 -1.12 19.66 5.19
N VAL A 78 -0.31 19.55 4.14
CA VAL A 78 -0.16 18.29 3.39
C VAL A 78 0.51 17.21 4.24
N SER A 79 1.47 17.54 5.11
CA SER A 79 2.12 16.54 5.98
C SER A 79 1.15 15.97 7.03
N MET A 80 0.24 16.79 7.58
CA MET A 80 -0.85 16.32 8.45
C MET A 80 -1.78 15.32 7.74
N GLN A 81 -2.11 15.57 6.47
CA GLN A 81 -2.92 14.65 5.67
C GLN A 81 -2.18 13.36 5.38
N ILE A 82 -0.91 13.45 4.95
CA ILE A 82 -0.06 12.29 4.66
C ILE A 82 0.04 11.38 5.89
N TYR A 83 0.14 11.95 7.09
CA TYR A 83 0.15 11.18 8.33
C TYR A 83 -1.10 10.30 8.48
N TRP A 84 -2.29 10.85 8.27
CA TRP A 84 -3.54 10.08 8.32
C TRP A 84 -3.65 9.08 7.16
N CYS A 85 -3.30 9.51 5.94
CA CYS A 85 -3.31 8.67 4.74
C CYS A 85 -2.36 7.47 4.83
N SER A 86 -1.30 7.56 5.66
CA SER A 86 -0.38 6.46 5.90
C SER A 86 -1.00 5.34 6.74
N ALA A 87 -2.04 5.62 7.51
CA ALA A 87 -2.72 4.64 8.35
C ALA A 87 -4.06 4.19 7.78
N PHE A 88 -4.77 5.06 7.06
CA PHE A 88 -6.13 4.82 6.60
C PHE A 88 -6.37 5.20 5.16
N LEU A 89 -7.19 4.42 4.45
CA LEU A 89 -7.80 4.86 3.19
C LEU A 89 -9.02 5.72 3.52
N LEU A 90 -8.88 7.03 3.35
CA LEU A 90 -9.85 8.04 3.77
C LEU A 90 -11.01 8.15 2.77
N PRO A 91 -12.25 8.40 3.25
CA PRO A 91 -13.39 8.62 2.39
C PRO A 91 -13.18 9.81 1.44
N SER A 92 -13.75 9.73 0.23
CA SER A 92 -13.65 10.80 -0.76
C SER A 92 -14.27 12.12 -0.30
N SER A 93 -15.26 12.09 0.58
CA SER A 93 -15.84 13.28 1.21
C SER A 93 -14.82 14.03 2.08
N ILE A 94 -14.02 13.31 2.85
CA ILE A 94 -12.96 13.87 3.69
C ILE A 94 -11.84 14.46 2.82
N ALA A 95 -11.45 13.76 1.76
CA ALA A 95 -10.47 14.26 0.80
C ALA A 95 -10.90 15.62 0.21
N LYS A 96 -12.14 15.71 -0.28
CA LYS A 96 -12.71 16.96 -0.82
C LYS A 96 -12.76 18.08 0.22
N GLU A 97 -13.09 17.75 1.47
CA GLU A 97 -13.15 18.72 2.56
C GLU A 97 -11.75 19.24 2.94
N CYS A 98 -10.74 18.36 2.97
CA CYS A 98 -9.35 18.74 3.14
C CYS A 98 -8.88 19.65 1.99
N ASP A 99 -9.12 19.25 0.73
CA ASP A 99 -8.77 20.06 -0.45
C ASP A 99 -9.41 21.45 -0.40
N ARG A 100 -10.65 21.55 0.09
CA ARG A 100 -11.34 22.85 0.27
C ARG A 100 -10.60 23.75 1.26
N ILE A 101 -10.14 23.20 2.38
CA ILE A 101 -9.38 23.96 3.40
C ILE A 101 -8.06 24.46 2.80
N LEU A 102 -7.30 23.57 2.15
CA LEU A 102 -6.00 23.90 1.56
C LEU A 102 -6.17 24.94 0.46
N ARG A 103 -7.17 24.78 -0.40
CA ARG A 103 -7.50 25.73 -1.47
C ARG A 103 -7.87 27.09 -0.90
N LYS A 104 -8.75 27.14 0.10
CA LYS A 104 -9.17 28.40 0.75
C LYS A 104 -7.96 29.12 1.35
N PHE A 105 -7.08 28.40 2.04
CA PHE A 105 -5.88 28.97 2.61
C PHE A 105 -4.92 29.48 1.54
N LEU A 106 -4.61 28.68 0.52
CA LEU A 106 -3.66 29.05 -0.54
C LEU A 106 -4.05 30.36 -1.26
N TRP A 107 -5.33 30.58 -1.50
CA TRP A 107 -5.84 31.77 -2.18
C TRP A 107 -6.17 32.94 -1.27
N GLY A 108 -5.84 32.89 0.02
CA GLY A 108 -6.01 34.02 0.95
C GLY A 108 -7.44 34.21 1.47
N GLY A 109 -8.27 33.16 1.46
CA GLY A 109 -9.56 33.13 2.15
C GLY A 109 -10.73 33.87 1.48
N GLN A 110 -10.48 34.76 0.52
CA GLN A 110 -11.51 35.52 -0.20
C GLN A 110 -11.54 35.17 -1.70
N GLY A 111 -12.74 34.84 -2.20
CA GLY A 111 -12.98 34.54 -3.61
C GLY A 111 -12.83 33.08 -4.03
N GLN A 112 -13.25 32.78 -5.27
CA GLN A 112 -13.01 31.49 -5.90
C GLN A 112 -11.53 31.40 -6.33
N GLY A 113 -10.93 30.23 -6.11
CA GLY A 113 -9.53 30.00 -6.50
C GLY A 113 -9.33 30.27 -7.99
N LYS A 114 -8.26 30.98 -8.35
CA LYS A 114 -7.97 31.39 -9.74
C LYS A 114 -7.73 30.22 -10.70
N VAL A 115 -7.37 29.06 -10.16
CA VAL A 115 -6.98 27.87 -10.92
C VAL A 115 -7.72 26.64 -10.37
N LYS A 116 -8.13 25.73 -11.27
CA LYS A 116 -8.70 24.44 -10.88
C LYS A 116 -7.69 23.66 -10.02
N TRP A 117 -8.15 23.06 -8.93
CA TRP A 117 -7.26 22.39 -7.98
C TRP A 117 -6.53 21.20 -8.57
N THR A 118 -7.12 20.52 -9.55
CA THR A 118 -6.46 19.45 -10.30
C THR A 118 -5.20 19.94 -11.00
N GLU A 119 -5.21 21.17 -11.54
CA GLU A 119 -4.04 21.79 -12.18
C GLU A 119 -3.01 22.21 -11.13
N VAL A 120 -3.47 22.76 -10.00
CA VAL A 120 -2.60 23.09 -8.86
C VAL A 120 -1.86 21.86 -8.34
N CYS A 121 -2.52 20.70 -8.34
CA CYS A 121 -1.97 19.46 -7.84
C CYS A 121 -1.03 18.72 -8.81
N LYS A 122 -0.86 19.23 -10.04
CA LYS A 122 0.10 18.64 -10.98
C LYS A 122 1.55 18.81 -10.49
N PRO A 123 2.47 17.93 -10.93
CA PRO A 123 3.90 18.14 -10.75
C PRO A 123 4.35 19.50 -11.27
N MET A 124 5.43 20.05 -10.70
CA MET A 124 5.99 21.33 -11.17
C MET A 124 6.48 21.25 -12.62
N ALA A 125 6.97 20.08 -13.05
CA ALA A 125 7.35 19.82 -14.43
C ALA A 125 6.16 19.90 -15.42
N GLU A 126 4.93 19.72 -14.95
CA GLU A 126 3.70 19.81 -15.74
C GLU A 126 2.99 21.16 -15.55
N GLY A 127 3.68 22.17 -15.00
CA GLY A 127 3.12 23.51 -14.76
C GLY A 127 2.21 23.62 -13.52
N GLY A 128 2.13 22.57 -12.70
CA GLY A 128 1.42 22.61 -11.42
C GLY A 128 2.24 23.23 -10.29
N LEU A 129 1.66 23.31 -9.10
CA LEU A 129 2.35 23.83 -7.92
C LEU A 129 3.05 22.74 -7.12
N GLY A 130 3.01 21.47 -7.54
CA GLY A 130 3.58 20.35 -6.80
C GLY A 130 2.90 20.09 -5.46
N ILE A 131 1.64 20.51 -5.31
CA ILE A 131 0.78 20.06 -4.20
C ILE A 131 0.31 18.66 -4.54
N LYS A 132 0.36 17.77 -3.57
CA LYS A 132 0.03 16.38 -3.74
C LYS A 132 -1.48 16.18 -3.72
N ASP A 133 -2.07 15.69 -4.81
CA ASP A 133 -3.50 15.31 -4.83
C ASP A 133 -3.77 14.27 -3.75
N PHE A 134 -4.77 14.55 -2.90
CA PHE A 134 -5.03 13.77 -1.70
C PHE A 134 -5.38 12.32 -2.03
N LYS A 135 -6.30 12.11 -2.98
CA LYS A 135 -6.81 10.78 -3.33
C LYS A 135 -5.70 9.92 -3.93
N THR A 136 -4.90 10.52 -4.80
CA THR A 136 -3.76 9.87 -5.45
C THR A 136 -2.71 9.49 -4.43
N TRP A 137 -2.36 10.39 -3.51
CA TRP A 137 -1.37 10.10 -2.47
C TRP A 137 -1.82 9.08 -1.45
N ASN A 138 -3.09 9.09 -1.06
CA ASN A 138 -3.61 8.10 -0.15
C ASN A 138 -3.54 6.69 -0.75
N ARG A 139 -3.86 6.54 -2.05
CA ARG A 139 -3.68 5.28 -2.77
C ARG A 139 -2.20 4.90 -2.87
N ALA A 140 -1.33 5.83 -3.26
CA ALA A 140 0.09 5.58 -3.41
C ALA A 140 0.76 5.10 -2.11
N LEU A 141 0.37 5.64 -0.95
CA LEU A 141 0.88 5.19 0.35
C LEU A 141 0.47 3.75 0.67
N PHE A 142 -0.74 3.34 0.31
CA PHE A 142 -1.16 1.94 0.45
C PHE A 142 -0.47 1.02 -0.57
N LEU A 143 -0.22 1.48 -1.79
CA LEU A 143 0.61 0.72 -2.75
C LEU A 143 2.03 0.53 -2.21
N LYS A 144 2.60 1.55 -1.57
CA LYS A 144 3.89 1.44 -0.87
C LYS A 144 3.84 0.42 0.27
N GLN A 145 2.76 0.37 1.04
CA GLN A 145 2.59 -0.67 2.07
C GLN A 145 2.57 -2.08 1.48
N ILE A 146 1.89 -2.28 0.34
CA ILE A 146 1.90 -3.56 -0.38
C ILE A 146 3.33 -3.92 -0.79
N TRP A 147 4.07 -2.96 -1.35
CA TRP A 147 5.48 -3.13 -1.68
C TRP A 147 6.34 -3.54 -0.47
N ASP A 148 6.17 -2.87 0.67
CA ASP A 148 6.91 -3.19 1.89
C ASP A 148 6.59 -4.61 2.40
N ILE A 149 5.33 -5.06 2.25
CA ILE A 149 4.93 -6.44 2.55
C ILE A 149 5.60 -7.43 1.60
N VAL A 150 5.61 -7.15 0.30
CA VAL A 150 6.23 -8.00 -0.73
C VAL A 150 7.73 -8.14 -0.48
N ILE A 151 8.41 -7.03 -0.19
CA ILE A 151 9.85 -7.01 0.11
C ILE A 151 10.18 -7.71 1.43
N ASN A 152 9.28 -7.66 2.41
CA ASN A 152 9.41 -8.33 3.71
C ASN A 152 10.67 -7.96 4.50
N GLN A 153 11.07 -6.68 4.48
CA GLN A 153 12.25 -6.19 5.22
C GLN A 153 11.93 -5.57 6.58
N SER A 154 10.74 -4.99 6.74
CA SER A 154 10.35 -4.34 8.00
C SER A 154 9.81 -5.35 9.03
N LEU A 155 9.90 -5.01 10.32
CA LEU A 155 9.27 -5.81 11.38
C LEU A 155 7.76 -5.94 11.18
N TRP A 156 7.13 -4.85 10.75
CA TRP A 156 5.71 -4.82 10.41
C TRP A 156 5.39 -5.78 9.26
N ALA A 157 6.15 -5.76 8.16
CA ALA A 157 5.96 -6.70 7.06
C ALA A 157 6.13 -8.17 7.51
N ARG A 158 7.16 -8.46 8.32
CA ARG A 158 7.36 -9.79 8.91
C ARG A 158 6.20 -10.24 9.77
N TRP A 159 5.60 -9.33 10.54
CA TRP A 159 4.40 -9.61 11.32
C TRP A 159 3.20 -9.95 10.42
N TYR A 160 3.02 -9.22 9.30
CA TYR A 160 1.98 -9.56 8.31
C TYR A 160 2.19 -10.97 7.75
N HIS A 161 3.43 -11.31 7.40
CA HIS A 161 3.78 -12.66 6.96
C HIS A 161 3.49 -13.73 8.01
N ALA A 162 3.86 -13.50 9.27
CA ALA A 162 3.66 -14.47 10.34
C ALA A 162 2.17 -14.69 10.71
N TYR A 163 1.37 -13.63 10.77
CA TYR A 163 0.02 -13.70 11.35
C TYR A 163 -1.12 -13.64 10.33
N LEU A 164 -0.97 -12.87 9.25
CA LEU A 164 -2.04 -12.64 8.27
C LEU A 164 -1.86 -13.50 7.01
N ILE A 165 -0.68 -13.50 6.42
CA ILE A 165 -0.39 -14.23 5.18
C ILE A 165 -0.08 -15.71 5.47
N LYS A 166 0.67 -15.97 6.54
CA LYS A 166 1.13 -17.32 6.95
C LYS A 166 1.85 -18.02 5.81
N GLN A 167 1.42 -19.24 5.46
CA GLN A 167 1.95 -20.03 4.35
C GLN A 167 1.25 -19.75 3.00
N SER A 168 0.48 -18.66 2.91
CA SER A 168 -0.17 -18.25 1.66
C SER A 168 0.69 -17.23 0.91
N ASN A 169 0.27 -16.89 -0.30
CA ASN A 169 0.88 -15.81 -1.05
C ASN A 169 -0.02 -14.56 -1.00
N ILE A 170 0.58 -13.36 -0.87
CA ILE A 170 -0.18 -12.11 -0.85
C ILE A 170 -1.09 -12.00 -2.07
N TRP A 171 -0.68 -12.44 -3.25
CA TRP A 171 -1.42 -12.31 -4.50
C TRP A 171 -2.65 -13.21 -4.58
N SER A 172 -2.66 -14.33 -3.87
CA SER A 172 -3.73 -15.34 -3.90
C SER A 172 -4.71 -15.26 -2.72
N LEU A 173 -4.47 -14.40 -1.73
CA LEU A 173 -5.31 -14.34 -0.52
C LEU A 173 -6.71 -13.81 -0.84
N PRO A 174 -7.78 -14.43 -0.31
CA PRO A 174 -9.15 -13.93 -0.49
C PRO A 174 -9.33 -12.60 0.23
N THR A 175 -10.13 -11.71 -0.36
CA THR A 175 -10.60 -10.47 0.28
C THR A 175 -11.71 -10.71 1.30
N ASN A 176 -12.32 -11.91 1.23
CA ASN A 176 -13.53 -12.27 1.93
C ASN A 176 -13.14 -12.92 3.27
N GLY A 177 -13.64 -12.39 4.39
CA GLY A 177 -13.33 -12.91 5.72
C GLY A 177 -13.42 -11.89 6.85
N LEU A 178 -13.24 -12.38 8.08
CA LEU A 178 -13.13 -11.60 9.31
C LEU A 178 -11.73 -10.99 9.43
N HIS A 179 -11.43 -10.05 8.52
CA HIS A 179 -10.19 -9.29 8.51
C HIS A 179 -10.40 -7.87 9.03
N SER A 180 -9.34 -7.26 9.58
CA SER A 180 -9.36 -5.84 9.92
C SER A 180 -9.66 -5.01 8.67
N CYS A 181 -10.32 -3.86 8.86
CA CYS A 181 -10.67 -2.99 7.74
C CYS A 181 -9.43 -2.55 6.95
N SER A 182 -8.33 -2.23 7.65
CA SER A 182 -7.06 -1.88 7.03
C SER A 182 -6.49 -3.01 6.17
N TRP A 183 -6.56 -4.27 6.63
CA TRP A 183 -6.10 -5.40 5.81
C TRP A 183 -6.93 -5.56 4.55
N LYS A 184 -8.27 -5.48 4.67
CA LYS A 184 -9.16 -5.51 3.50
C LYS A 184 -8.81 -4.43 2.47
N GLN A 185 -8.49 -3.21 2.91
CA GLN A 185 -8.09 -2.13 2.02
C GLN A 185 -6.79 -2.44 1.26
N ILE A 186 -5.79 -3.03 1.94
CA ILE A 186 -4.55 -3.49 1.31
C ILE A 186 -4.84 -4.57 0.25
N LEU A 187 -5.68 -5.56 0.57
CA LEU A 187 -6.04 -6.62 -0.39
C LEU A 187 -6.83 -6.09 -1.58
N LEU A 188 -7.71 -5.10 -1.39
CA LEU A 188 -8.48 -4.47 -2.46
C LEU A 188 -7.62 -3.66 -3.44
N LEU A 189 -6.50 -3.09 -2.99
CA LEU A 189 -5.58 -2.31 -3.83
C LEU A 189 -4.51 -3.18 -4.52
N ARG A 190 -4.47 -4.48 -4.22
CA ARG A 190 -3.52 -5.43 -4.81
C ARG A 190 -3.55 -5.48 -6.34
N PRO A 191 -4.70 -5.48 -7.06
CA PRO A 191 -4.69 -5.52 -8.52
C PRO A 191 -3.95 -4.32 -9.11
N ILE A 192 -4.21 -3.13 -8.57
CA ILE A 192 -3.52 -1.89 -8.95
C ILE A 192 -2.02 -1.98 -8.63
N ALA A 193 -1.65 -2.57 -7.49
CA ALA A 193 -0.25 -2.79 -7.18
C ALA A 193 0.43 -3.69 -8.22
N LYS A 194 -0.23 -4.78 -8.62
CA LYS A 194 0.31 -5.73 -9.60
C LYS A 194 0.65 -5.06 -10.94
N GLU A 195 -0.15 -4.11 -11.39
CA GLU A 195 0.08 -3.33 -12.63
C GLU A 195 1.34 -2.45 -12.56
N HIS A 196 1.73 -2.01 -11.35
CA HIS A 196 2.85 -1.09 -11.14
C HIS A 196 4.13 -1.77 -10.60
N LEU A 197 4.07 -3.07 -10.30
CA LEU A 197 5.18 -3.80 -9.73
C LEU A 197 5.91 -4.61 -10.79
N ILE A 198 7.20 -4.34 -10.94
CA ILE A 198 8.08 -5.10 -11.82
C ILE A 198 8.80 -6.17 -11.00
N TYR A 199 8.47 -7.43 -11.29
CA TYR A 199 9.14 -8.59 -10.68
C TYR A 199 10.40 -8.94 -11.48
N LYS A 200 11.57 -8.69 -10.88
CA LYS A 200 12.85 -9.18 -11.41
C LYS A 200 13.22 -10.48 -10.71
N CYS A 201 12.98 -11.62 -11.36
CA CYS A 201 13.37 -12.91 -10.82
C CYS A 201 14.90 -13.03 -10.84
N GLY A 202 15.51 -13.08 -9.66
CA GLY A 202 16.94 -13.35 -9.48
C GLY A 202 17.19 -14.86 -9.36
N ARG A 203 17.73 -15.29 -8.21
CA ARG A 203 17.99 -16.71 -7.92
C ARG A 203 16.74 -17.56 -7.69
N GLY A 204 15.54 -16.96 -7.70
CA GLY A 204 14.26 -17.67 -7.54
C GLY A 204 13.95 -18.21 -6.13
N ASP A 205 14.75 -17.87 -5.11
CA ASP A 205 14.69 -18.45 -3.77
C ASP A 205 13.61 -17.86 -2.87
N LYS A 206 13.08 -16.71 -3.23
CA LYS A 206 12.03 -15.98 -2.49
C LYS A 206 10.72 -15.86 -3.26
N PHE A 207 10.66 -16.43 -4.47
CA PHE A 207 9.49 -16.34 -5.35
C PHE A 207 8.74 -17.67 -5.34
N SER A 208 7.45 -17.61 -5.04
CA SER A 208 6.53 -18.72 -5.26
C SER A 208 6.43 -19.00 -6.76
N LEU A 209 6.62 -20.26 -7.13
CA LEU A 209 6.48 -20.71 -8.51
C LEU A 209 5.07 -20.44 -9.05
N TRP A 210 4.05 -20.67 -8.22
CA TRP A 210 2.65 -20.69 -8.65
C TRP A 210 1.93 -19.37 -8.52
N PHE A 211 2.21 -18.62 -7.45
CA PHE A 211 1.35 -17.52 -7.01
C PHE A 211 1.97 -16.13 -7.18
N ASP A 212 3.30 -16.02 -7.31
CA ASP A 212 3.92 -14.73 -7.58
C ASP A 212 3.82 -14.36 -9.06
N PRO A 213 3.63 -13.06 -9.39
CA PRO A 213 3.46 -12.57 -10.76
C PRO A 213 4.81 -12.42 -11.49
N TRP A 214 5.64 -13.47 -11.48
CA TRP A 214 6.98 -13.45 -12.06
C TRP A 214 7.00 -13.79 -13.55
N MET A 215 5.93 -14.39 -14.09
CA MET A 215 5.81 -14.76 -15.51
C MET A 215 5.01 -13.69 -16.26
N HIS A 216 5.69 -12.79 -16.97
CA HIS A 216 5.06 -11.69 -17.71
C HIS A 216 4.14 -10.79 -16.85
N GLY A 217 4.44 -10.65 -15.55
CA GLY A 217 3.59 -9.92 -14.61
C GLY A 217 2.36 -10.70 -14.14
N GLU A 218 2.24 -11.99 -14.50
CA GLU A 218 1.15 -12.88 -14.13
C GLU A 218 1.65 -14.10 -13.36
N ALA A 219 0.77 -14.68 -12.54
CA ALA A 219 1.06 -15.88 -11.78
C ALA A 219 0.76 -17.11 -12.62
N VAL A 220 1.58 -18.16 -12.52
CA VAL A 220 1.38 -19.41 -13.29
C VAL A 220 0.01 -20.03 -13.00
N HIS A 221 -0.44 -19.97 -11.74
CA HIS A 221 -1.77 -20.42 -11.34
C HIS A 221 -2.90 -19.64 -12.03
N THR A 222 -2.71 -18.35 -12.32
CA THR A 222 -3.69 -17.51 -13.01
C THR A 222 -3.72 -17.81 -14.51
N LEU A 223 -2.57 -18.06 -15.13
CA LEU A 223 -2.47 -18.33 -16.58
C LEU A 223 -2.98 -19.72 -16.96
N TYR A 224 -2.63 -20.74 -16.17
CA TYR A 224 -2.88 -22.15 -16.51
C TYR A 224 -3.93 -22.82 -15.60
N GLY A 225 -4.46 -22.10 -14.62
CA GLY A 225 -5.46 -22.60 -13.68
C GLY A 225 -4.89 -23.52 -12.60
N HIS A 226 -5.77 -24.09 -11.77
CA HIS A 226 -5.36 -24.86 -10.60
C HIS A 226 -4.73 -26.22 -10.93
N ARG A 227 -5.09 -26.83 -12.07
CA ARG A 227 -4.62 -28.18 -12.46
C ARG A 227 -3.11 -28.24 -12.68
N VAL A 228 -2.50 -27.15 -13.14
CA VAL A 228 -1.05 -27.07 -13.38
C VAL A 228 -0.21 -27.46 -12.16
N ILE A 229 -0.70 -27.17 -10.94
CA ILE A 229 0.02 -27.52 -9.70
C ILE A 229 0.00 -29.03 -9.50
N HIS A 230 -1.16 -29.68 -9.68
CA HIS A 230 -1.30 -31.13 -9.54
C HIS A 230 -0.53 -31.87 -10.63
N ASP A 231 -0.65 -31.41 -11.88
CA ASP A 231 0.00 -32.04 -13.03
C ASP A 231 1.53 -31.88 -12.99
N SER A 232 2.03 -30.83 -12.33
CA SER A 232 3.48 -30.58 -12.19
C SER A 232 4.19 -31.54 -11.24
N LEU A 233 3.46 -32.25 -10.37
CA LEU A 233 3.98 -33.03 -9.23
C LEU A 233 4.83 -32.24 -8.22
N LEU A 234 4.91 -30.91 -8.36
CA LEU A 234 5.61 -30.04 -7.42
C LEU A 234 4.66 -29.57 -6.31
N GLY A 235 5.23 -29.30 -5.13
CA GLY A 235 4.45 -28.82 -4.00
C GLY A 235 3.81 -27.45 -4.26
N ARG A 236 2.69 -27.17 -3.57
CA ARG A 236 2.04 -25.85 -3.61
C ARG A 236 2.95 -24.69 -3.15
N LEU A 237 3.95 -25.00 -2.32
CA LEU A 237 4.95 -24.03 -1.83
C LEU A 237 6.24 -24.03 -2.66
N ALA A 238 6.26 -24.70 -3.81
CA ALA A 238 7.42 -24.75 -4.69
C ALA A 238 7.90 -23.34 -5.06
N LEU A 239 9.21 -23.18 -5.06
CA LEU A 239 9.88 -21.92 -5.37
C LEU A 239 10.39 -21.91 -6.80
N VAL A 240 10.51 -20.73 -7.40
CA VAL A 240 11.02 -20.59 -8.77
C VAL A 240 12.45 -21.17 -8.91
N LYS A 241 13.27 -21.14 -7.85
CA LYS A 241 14.63 -21.73 -7.84
C LYS A 241 14.64 -23.23 -8.15
N GLU A 242 13.59 -23.95 -7.77
CA GLU A 242 13.50 -25.41 -7.95
C GLU A 242 13.41 -25.75 -9.44
N VAL A 243 12.82 -24.84 -10.21
CA VAL A 243 12.72 -24.95 -11.67
C VAL A 243 13.95 -24.38 -12.39
N ILE A 244 14.54 -23.30 -11.86
CA ILE A 244 15.69 -22.64 -12.50
C ILE A 244 16.99 -23.44 -12.34
N LYS A 245 17.19 -24.18 -11.24
CA LYS A 245 18.44 -24.91 -10.97
C LYS A 245 18.55 -26.30 -11.61
N GLU A 246 17.45 -26.90 -12.06
CA GLU A 246 17.51 -28.23 -12.69
C GLU A 246 17.92 -28.14 -14.16
N GLU A 247 19.23 -28.09 -14.42
CA GLU A 247 19.77 -28.29 -15.78
C GLU A 247 19.73 -29.76 -16.24
N GLY A 248 19.26 -30.72 -15.43
CA GLY A 248 19.25 -32.14 -15.79
C GLY A 248 18.20 -33.05 -15.14
N GLY A 249 17.15 -32.52 -14.50
CA GLY A 249 16.16 -33.31 -13.75
C GLY A 249 14.79 -33.49 -14.44
N ILE A 250 14.00 -34.44 -13.92
CA ILE A 250 12.64 -34.83 -14.35
C ILE A 250 11.68 -33.61 -14.42
N GLY A 251 11.99 -32.51 -13.72
CA GLY A 251 11.26 -31.24 -13.82
C GLY A 251 11.21 -30.66 -15.23
N ARG A 252 12.25 -30.89 -16.07
CA ARG A 252 12.23 -30.47 -17.49
C ARG A 252 11.11 -31.12 -18.30
N LEU A 253 10.74 -32.38 -18.06
CA LEU A 253 9.76 -33.07 -18.93
C LEU A 253 8.34 -32.56 -18.70
N ILE A 254 7.97 -32.29 -17.46
CA ILE A 254 6.62 -31.83 -17.12
C ILE A 254 6.45 -30.34 -17.46
N LEU A 255 7.48 -29.52 -17.21
CA LEU A 255 7.52 -28.12 -17.64
C LEU A 255 7.70 -27.94 -19.15
N ARG A 256 8.37 -28.87 -19.85
CA ARG A 256 8.45 -28.84 -21.33
C ARG A 256 7.10 -29.00 -22.00
N THR A 257 6.25 -29.83 -21.40
CA THR A 257 4.93 -30.15 -21.95
C THR A 257 3.89 -29.06 -21.64
N LEU A 258 4.02 -28.37 -20.50
CA LEU A 258 3.03 -27.37 -20.04
C LEU A 258 3.46 -25.89 -20.21
N LEU A 259 4.76 -25.59 -20.23
CA LEU A 259 5.27 -24.21 -20.00
C LEU A 259 6.36 -23.72 -20.98
N ILE A 260 6.99 -24.58 -21.80
CA ILE A 260 8.18 -24.18 -22.60
C ILE A 260 7.89 -23.71 -24.03
N SER A 261 6.71 -23.95 -24.61
CA SER A 261 6.38 -23.31 -25.90
C SER A 261 6.35 -21.77 -25.79
N SER A 262 6.06 -21.22 -24.61
CA SER A 262 6.06 -19.78 -24.32
C SER A 262 7.33 -19.26 -23.64
N LEU A 263 8.01 -20.07 -22.80
CA LEU A 263 9.17 -19.61 -22.02
C LEU A 263 10.52 -19.66 -22.74
N GLN A 264 10.69 -20.51 -23.76
CA GLN A 264 12.03 -20.69 -24.39
C GLN A 264 12.52 -19.46 -25.17
N TYR A 265 11.64 -18.51 -25.51
CA TYR A 265 11.99 -17.34 -26.33
C TYR A 265 12.26 -16.04 -25.57
N ARG A 266 12.04 -15.94 -24.24
CA ARG A 266 11.99 -14.59 -23.60
C ARG A 266 12.65 -14.40 -22.23
N ILE A 267 13.40 -15.37 -21.69
CA ILE A 267 14.11 -15.19 -20.39
C ILE A 267 15.60 -14.83 -20.55
N PHE A 268 16.19 -15.04 -21.72
CA PHE A 268 17.53 -14.52 -22.03
C PHE A 268 17.42 -13.43 -23.10
N PRO A 269 17.54 -12.13 -22.77
CA PRO A 269 17.98 -11.19 -23.78
C PRO A 269 19.39 -11.61 -24.17
N SER A 270 19.62 -11.77 -25.47
CA SER A 270 20.97 -11.86 -26.04
C SER A 270 21.86 -10.77 -25.43
N PRO A 271 23.17 -11.01 -25.26
CA PRO A 271 24.07 -10.00 -24.73
C PRO A 271 24.10 -8.82 -25.70
N LEU A 272 23.36 -7.74 -25.39
CA LEU A 272 23.52 -6.49 -26.11
C LEU A 272 24.92 -5.92 -25.79
N PRO A 273 25.60 -5.36 -26.80
CA PRO A 273 27.00 -5.00 -26.72
C PRO A 273 27.23 -3.91 -25.66
N ARG A 274 28.31 -4.07 -24.88
CA ARG A 274 28.82 -3.05 -23.97
C ARG A 274 29.09 -1.78 -24.77
N THR A 275 28.24 -0.79 -24.62
CA THR A 275 28.57 0.60 -24.96
C THR A 275 28.68 1.36 -23.66
N THR A 276 29.94 1.57 -23.27
CA THR A 276 30.36 2.59 -22.33
C THR A 276 29.87 3.95 -22.83
N PHE A 277 29.07 4.64 -22.02
CA PHE A 277 28.88 6.08 -22.16
C PHE A 277 29.42 6.77 -20.91
N SER A 278 30.71 7.08 -21.00
CA SER A 278 31.42 8.13 -20.29
C SER A 278 30.97 9.50 -20.79
N GLY A 279 30.74 10.45 -19.88
CA GLY A 279 30.57 11.88 -20.19
C GLY A 279 29.23 12.19 -20.85
N LEU A 280 28.53 13.31 -20.61
CA LEU A 280 28.81 14.70 -20.22
C LEU A 280 27.39 15.35 -20.18
N PRO A 281 27.22 16.66 -20.00
CA PRO A 281 27.92 17.66 -19.19
C PRO A 281 27.09 18.12 -17.97
#